data_AF-A0A955I713-F1
#
_entry.id   AF-A0A955I713-F1
#
_cell.length_a   1.000
_cell.length_b   1.000
_cell.length_c   1.000
_cell.angle_alpha   90.00
_cell.angle_beta   90.00
_cell.angle_gamma   90.00
#
_symmetry.space_group_name_H-M   'P 1'
#
loop_
_entity.id
_entity.type
_entity.pdbx_description
1 polymer ?
#
loop_
_entity_poly.entity_id
_entity_poly.type
_entity_poly.pdbx_seq_one_letter_code
_entity_poly.pdbx_strand_id
1 'polypeptide(L)'
;MKKYLTKRNFYEIALLLSIVLLASYFRFTGTNWDNYAHLHPDERYMTMVAIAVEWPKDFEQYLDPQTSPLSPYNKEFGSYIYGTLPLFFVKYVADSLGMGDYNQLHLVGRTISGVIDLGNLVLIFLIGNNIYKKRLGLIAALFYAV
;
A
#
# COMPACT_ATOMS: atom_id res chain seq x y z
N MET A 1 -27.41 -2.54 1.61
CA MET A 1 -26.62 -1.29 1.71
C MET A 1 -27.38 -0.03 2.16
N LYS A 2 -28.62 0.25 1.70
CA LYS A 2 -29.34 1.52 1.99
C LYS A 2 -29.81 1.76 3.45
N LYS A 3 -29.72 0.78 4.37
CA LYS A 3 -30.42 0.86 5.67
C LYS A 3 -29.62 1.52 6.82
N TYR A 4 -28.33 1.80 6.65
CA TYR A 4 -27.45 2.12 7.80
C TYR A 4 -26.62 3.41 7.66
N LEU A 5 -26.63 4.08 6.50
CA LEU A 5 -26.02 5.40 6.29
C LEU A 5 -26.98 6.56 6.63
N THR A 6 -28.25 6.27 6.93
CA THR A 6 -29.34 7.25 6.94
C THR A 6 -29.50 8.06 8.23
N LYS A 7 -28.82 7.68 9.32
CA LYS A 7 -28.67 8.54 10.51
C LYS A 7 -27.19 8.72 10.79
N ARG A 8 -26.59 9.75 10.19
CA ARG A 8 -25.23 10.21 10.52
C ARG A 8 -25.25 10.79 11.93
N ASN A 9 -24.67 10.06 12.88
CA ASN A 9 -24.41 10.58 14.21
C ASN A 9 -23.02 11.21 14.20
N PHE A 10 -22.93 12.52 14.49
CA PHE A 10 -21.67 13.25 14.49
C PHE A 10 -20.61 12.58 15.38
N TYR A 11 -21.01 12.08 16.55
CA TYR A 11 -20.09 11.41 17.49
C TYR A 11 -19.49 10.13 16.91
N GLU A 12 -20.26 9.35 16.13
CA GLU A 12 -19.75 8.13 15.49
C GLU A 12 -18.72 8.44 14.40
N ILE A 13 -18.97 9.50 13.63
CA ILE A 13 -18.04 9.95 12.58
C ILE A 13 -16.76 10.49 13.23
N ALA A 14 -16.89 11.33 14.26
CA ALA A 14 -15.76 11.85 15.00
C ALA A 14 -14.91 10.72 15.62
N LEU A 15 -15.55 9.70 16.18
CA LEU A 15 -14.86 8.54 16.73
C LEU A 15 -14.13 7.74 15.64
N LEU A 16 -14.77 7.45 14.51
CA LEU A 16 -14.10 6.77 13.39
C LEU A 16 -12.90 7.58 12.88
N LEU A 17 -13.04 8.90 12.75
CA LEU A 17 -11.94 9.78 12.37
C LEU A 17 -10.79 9.73 13.38
N SER A 18 -11.07 9.73 14.69
CA SER A 18 -10.02 9.59 15.70
C SER A 18 -9.30 8.24 15.61
N ILE A 19 -10.00 7.16 15.29
CA ILE A 19 -9.42 5.82 15.10
C ILE A 19 -8.50 5.84 13.88
N VAL A 20 -8.93 6.43 12.76
CA VAL A 20 -8.11 6.56 11.55
C VAL A 20 -6.87 7.42 11.81
N LEU A 21 -6.99 8.51 12.56
CA LEU A 21 -5.86 9.36 12.92
C LEU A 21 -4.86 8.63 13.82
N LEU A 22 -5.34 7.87 14.82
CA LEU A 22 -4.49 7.03 15.66
C LEU A 22 -3.75 5.97 14.83
N ALA A 23 -4.47 5.27 13.93
CA ALA A 23 -3.89 4.30 13.03
C ALA A 23 -2.82 4.91 12.10
N SER A 24 -3.10 6.13 11.60
CA SER A 24 -2.18 6.89 10.74
C SER A 24 -0.91 7.25 11.47
N TYR A 25 -1.02 7.69 12.74
CA TYR A 25 0.14 7.99 13.57
C TYR A 25 1.09 6.80 13.67
N PHE A 26 0.58 5.59 13.93
CA PHE A 26 1.43 4.40 14.04
C PHE A 26 2.04 3.95 12.69
N ARG A 27 1.33 4.11 11.57
CA ARG A 27 1.80 3.65 10.25
C ARG A 27 2.81 4.58 9.60
N PHE A 28 2.72 5.88 9.89
CA PHE A 28 3.54 6.88 9.20
C PHE A 28 4.64 7.51 10.06
N THR A 29 4.63 7.28 11.38
CA THR A 29 5.73 7.74 12.24
C THR A 29 6.93 6.80 12.09
N GLY A 30 8.10 7.36 11.81
CA GLY A 30 9.33 6.57 11.68
C GLY A 30 9.38 5.70 10.43
N THR A 31 8.73 6.09 9.33
CA THR A 31 8.77 5.34 8.05
C THR A 31 10.19 5.09 7.53
N ASN A 32 11.14 5.96 7.84
CA ASN A 32 12.57 5.77 7.56
C ASN A 32 13.34 5.26 8.80
N TRP A 33 12.83 4.21 9.46
CA TRP A 33 13.40 3.64 10.69
C TRP A 33 14.82 3.07 10.49
N ASP A 34 15.14 2.61 9.29
CA ASP A 34 16.43 2.02 8.92
C ASP A 34 17.42 3.05 8.35
N ASN A 35 17.05 4.33 8.29
CA ASN A 35 17.90 5.42 7.82
C ASN A 35 18.62 5.11 6.49
N TYR A 36 17.85 4.66 5.49
CA TYR A 36 18.36 4.28 4.16
C TYR A 36 19.36 3.10 4.15
N ALA A 37 19.47 2.33 5.23
CA ALA A 37 20.37 1.18 5.27
C ALA A 37 19.82 -0.06 4.53
N HIS A 38 18.53 -0.06 4.14
CA HIS A 38 17.88 -1.17 3.41
C HIS A 38 18.00 -2.51 4.14
N LEU A 39 17.69 -2.50 5.44
CA LEU A 39 17.92 -3.65 6.33
C LEU A 39 16.97 -4.81 6.06
N HIS A 40 15.77 -4.56 5.53
CA HIS A 40 14.83 -5.61 5.20
C HIS A 40 15.18 -6.25 3.84
N PRO A 41 15.60 -7.53 3.79
CA PRO A 41 16.12 -8.14 2.58
C PRO A 41 15.09 -8.20 1.45
N ASP A 42 13.83 -8.54 1.74
CA ASP A 42 12.80 -8.65 0.71
C ASP A 42 12.39 -7.29 0.14
N GLU A 43 12.21 -6.25 0.97
CA GLU A 43 11.95 -4.89 0.51
C GLU A 43 13.10 -4.35 -0.33
N ARG A 44 14.35 -4.62 0.10
CA ARG A 44 15.54 -4.29 -0.67
C ARG A 44 15.53 -4.99 -2.02
N TYR A 45 15.23 -6.29 -2.05
CA TYR A 45 15.13 -7.06 -3.30
C TYR A 45 14.05 -6.50 -4.23
N MET A 46 12.83 -6.25 -3.72
CA MET A 46 11.75 -5.61 -4.48
C MET A 46 12.19 -4.24 -5.02
N THR A 47 12.91 -3.45 -4.22
CA THR A 47 13.45 -2.14 -4.63
C THR A 47 14.44 -2.28 -5.78
N MET A 48 15.39 -3.23 -5.69
CA MET A 48 16.34 -3.49 -6.76
C MET A 48 15.65 -3.92 -8.06
N VAL A 49 14.65 -4.80 -7.96
CA VAL A 49 13.87 -5.25 -9.12
C VAL A 49 13.07 -4.09 -9.71
N ALA A 50 12.43 -3.25 -8.89
CA ALA A 50 11.65 -2.10 -9.34
C ALA A 50 12.50 -1.06 -10.09
N ILE A 51 13.75 -0.90 -9.70
CA ILE A 51 14.71 -0.01 -10.37
C ILE A 51 15.20 -0.61 -11.68
N ALA A 52 15.41 -1.93 -11.71
CA ALA A 52 15.91 -2.62 -12.89
C ALA A 52 14.88 -2.72 -14.01
N VAL A 53 13.58 -2.85 -13.68
CA VAL A 53 12.51 -2.84 -14.69
C VAL A 53 12.27 -1.44 -15.24
N GLU A 54 11.96 -1.34 -16.52
CA GLU A 54 11.78 -0.06 -17.22
C GLU A 54 10.38 0.02 -17.83
N TRP A 55 9.87 1.25 -17.96
CA TRP A 55 8.59 1.48 -18.64
C TRP A 55 8.70 1.13 -20.12
N PRO A 56 7.80 0.29 -20.65
CA PRO A 56 7.80 -0.06 -22.06
C PRO A 56 7.47 1.18 -22.89
N LYS A 57 8.02 1.25 -24.11
CA LYS A 57 7.76 2.39 -25.01
C LYS A 57 6.33 2.41 -25.50
N ASP A 58 5.77 1.23 -25.72
CA ASP A 58 4.45 1.02 -26.30
C ASP A 58 3.73 -0.14 -25.61
N PHE A 59 2.40 -0.17 -25.76
CA PHE A 59 1.56 -1.21 -25.15
C PHE A 59 1.85 -2.62 -25.67
N GLU A 60 2.28 -2.75 -26.93
CA GLU A 60 2.64 -4.04 -27.52
C GLU A 60 3.83 -4.69 -26.78
N GLN A 61 4.83 -3.88 -26.42
CA GLN A 61 5.98 -4.33 -25.66
C GLN A 61 5.61 -4.78 -24.23
N TYR A 62 4.54 -4.22 -23.66
CA TYR A 62 4.00 -4.68 -22.36
C TYR A 62 3.36 -6.07 -22.46
N LEU A 63 2.66 -6.37 -23.56
CA LEU A 63 1.87 -7.58 -23.74
C LEU A 63 2.71 -8.85 -23.94
N ASP A 64 3.96 -8.74 -24.37
CA ASP A 64 4.88 -9.86 -24.50
C ASP A 64 5.76 -10.03 -23.25
N PRO A 65 5.50 -11.04 -22.38
CA PRO A 65 6.26 -11.21 -21.16
C PRO A 65 7.73 -11.56 -21.38
N GLN A 66 8.10 -12.12 -22.55
CA GLN A 66 9.48 -12.56 -22.84
C GLN A 66 10.40 -11.41 -23.24
N THR A 67 9.83 -10.33 -23.77
CA THR A 67 10.60 -9.18 -24.26
C THR A 67 10.29 -7.89 -23.51
N SER A 68 9.22 -7.86 -22.72
CA SER A 68 8.82 -6.69 -21.94
C SER A 68 9.94 -6.25 -20.99
N PRO A 69 10.39 -4.97 -21.04
CA PRO A 69 11.38 -4.43 -20.12
C PRO A 69 10.80 -4.23 -18.71
N LEU A 70 9.46 -4.29 -18.60
CA LEU A 70 8.73 -4.22 -17.34
C LEU A 70 8.60 -5.60 -16.66
N SER A 71 8.91 -6.68 -17.38
CA SER A 71 8.88 -8.03 -16.83
C SER A 71 10.08 -8.24 -15.89
N PRO A 72 9.88 -8.54 -14.60
CA PRO A 72 10.98 -8.78 -13.66
C PRO A 72 11.78 -10.05 -14.00
N TYR A 73 11.19 -10.99 -14.73
CA TYR A 73 11.84 -12.22 -15.18
C TYR A 73 12.86 -12.00 -16.30
N ASN A 74 12.79 -10.85 -16.98
CA ASN A 74 13.74 -10.45 -18.02
C ASN A 74 14.92 -9.65 -17.44
N LYS A 75 15.00 -9.55 -16.11
CA LYS A 75 16.08 -8.92 -15.37
C LYS A 75 16.85 -10.01 -14.63
N GLU A 76 18.17 -9.85 -14.44
CA GLU A 76 19.08 -10.87 -13.89
C GLU A 76 18.90 -11.10 -12.36
N PHE A 77 17.67 -11.24 -11.91
CA PHE A 77 17.25 -11.39 -10.51
C PHE A 77 16.70 -12.79 -10.19
N GLY A 78 16.73 -13.71 -11.15
CA GLY A 78 16.18 -15.06 -11.00
C GLY A 78 14.65 -15.06 -10.98
N SER A 79 14.04 -15.35 -9.83
CA SER A 79 12.58 -15.46 -9.69
C SER A 79 11.98 -14.31 -8.88
N TYR A 80 10.85 -13.79 -9.35
CA TYR A 80 10.09 -12.76 -8.63
C TYR A 80 8.71 -13.28 -8.22
N ILE A 81 8.45 -13.36 -6.91
CA ILE A 81 7.24 -14.00 -6.34
C ILE A 81 6.28 -13.03 -5.63
N TYR A 82 6.61 -11.75 -5.57
CA TYR A 82 5.85 -10.74 -4.81
C TYR A 82 4.64 -10.16 -5.58
N GLY A 83 4.42 -10.61 -6.83
CA GLY A 83 3.37 -10.12 -7.70
C GLY A 83 3.74 -8.84 -8.45
N THR A 84 3.37 -8.75 -9.72
CA THR A 84 3.73 -7.63 -10.59
C THR A 84 2.89 -6.37 -10.32
N LEU A 85 1.66 -6.51 -9.84
CA LEU A 85 0.80 -5.37 -9.49
C LEU A 85 1.43 -4.44 -8.43
N PRO A 86 1.84 -4.91 -7.24
CA PRO A 86 2.48 -4.04 -6.25
C PRO A 86 3.80 -3.45 -6.77
N LEU A 87 4.59 -4.24 -7.53
CA LEU A 87 5.84 -3.78 -8.13
C LEU A 87 5.60 -2.56 -9.05
N PHE A 88 4.70 -2.72 -10.02
CA PHE A 88 4.43 -1.68 -11.02
C PHE A 88 3.77 -0.47 -10.39
N PHE A 89 2.86 -0.68 -9.45
CA PHE A 89 2.17 0.43 -8.79
C PHE A 89 3.13 1.28 -7.95
N VAL A 90 3.97 0.65 -7.12
CA VAL A 90 4.96 1.38 -6.31
C VAL A 90 5.97 2.10 -7.20
N LYS A 91 6.51 1.42 -8.24
CA LYS A 91 7.42 2.04 -9.21
C LYS A 91 6.77 3.26 -9.87
N TYR A 92 5.54 3.13 -10.34
CA TYR A 92 4.82 4.22 -11.02
C TYR A 92 4.69 5.45 -10.13
N VAL A 93 4.26 5.25 -8.89
CA VAL A 93 4.12 6.35 -7.93
C VAL A 93 5.49 6.94 -7.58
N ALA A 94 6.51 6.11 -7.36
CA ALA A 94 7.85 6.57 -7.04
C ALA A 94 8.47 7.40 -8.19
N ASP A 95 8.41 6.90 -9.43
CA ASP A 95 8.90 7.60 -10.61
C ASP A 95 8.15 8.92 -10.83
N SER A 96 6.82 8.92 -10.62
CA SER A 96 5.99 10.13 -10.74
C SER A 96 6.33 11.20 -9.70
N LEU A 97 6.84 10.81 -8.54
CA LEU A 97 7.29 11.71 -7.47
C LEU A 97 8.77 12.10 -7.58
N GLY A 98 9.50 11.57 -8.57
CA GLY A 98 10.96 11.73 -8.65
C GLY A 98 11.74 10.98 -7.56
N MET A 99 11.10 9.97 -6.95
CA MET A 99 11.62 9.13 -5.87
C MET A 99 11.91 7.69 -6.33
N GLY A 100 12.04 7.48 -7.64
CA GLY A 100 12.26 6.18 -8.29
C GLY A 100 13.67 5.60 -8.14
N ASP A 101 14.51 6.18 -7.27
CA ASP A 101 15.88 5.73 -7.03
C ASP A 101 15.98 4.70 -5.90
N TYR A 102 17.17 4.10 -5.78
CA TYR A 102 17.47 3.07 -4.77
C TYR A 102 17.15 3.51 -3.35
N ASN A 103 17.49 4.73 -2.98
CA ASN A 103 17.33 5.20 -1.61
C ASN A 103 15.89 5.60 -1.29
N GLN A 104 15.02 5.89 -2.26
CA GLN A 104 13.73 6.51 -1.97
C GLN A 104 12.52 5.63 -2.31
N LEU A 105 12.65 4.73 -3.29
CA LEU A 105 11.52 3.92 -3.76
C LEU A 105 10.89 3.08 -2.64
N HIS A 106 11.72 2.53 -1.74
CA HIS A 106 11.23 1.77 -0.59
C HIS A 106 10.40 2.61 0.39
N LEU A 107 10.72 3.90 0.58
CA LEU A 107 9.92 4.80 1.43
C LEU A 107 8.54 5.06 0.82
N VAL A 108 8.47 5.17 -0.51
CA VAL A 108 7.20 5.24 -1.25
C VAL A 108 6.42 3.94 -1.05
N GLY A 109 7.08 2.78 -1.17
CA GLY A 109 6.50 1.47 -0.90
C GLY A 109 5.89 1.34 0.50
N ARG A 110 6.65 1.72 1.54
CA ARG A 110 6.17 1.75 2.95
C ARG A 110 4.95 2.66 3.12
N THR A 111 5.00 3.84 2.52
CA THR A 111 3.90 4.81 2.58
C THR A 111 2.63 4.27 1.90
N ILE A 112 2.77 3.69 0.71
CA ILE A 112 1.66 3.06 -0.02
C ILE A 112 1.06 1.91 0.81
N SER A 113 1.92 1.07 1.41
CA SER A 113 1.47 -0.01 2.30
C SER A 113 0.64 0.54 3.47
N GLY A 114 1.11 1.61 4.13
CA GLY A 114 0.37 2.28 5.19
C GLY A 114 -0.98 2.85 4.73
N VAL A 115 -1.06 3.42 3.53
CA VAL A 115 -2.32 3.92 2.95
C VAL A 115 -3.31 2.79 2.67
N ILE A 116 -2.84 1.69 2.07
CA ILE A 116 -3.67 0.51 1.81
C ILE A 116 -4.18 -0.07 3.13
N ASP A 117 -3.33 -0.10 4.16
CA ASP A 117 -3.71 -0.62 5.47
C ASP A 117 -4.77 0.25 6.19
N LEU A 118 -4.72 1.57 6.03
CA LEU A 118 -5.81 2.45 6.46
C LEU A 118 -7.11 2.20 5.67
N GLY A 119 -7.00 1.87 4.38
CA GLY A 119 -8.12 1.38 3.59
C GLY A 119 -8.75 0.11 4.18
N ASN A 120 -7.92 -0.86 4.59
CA ASN A 120 -8.36 -2.08 5.26
C ASN A 120 -9.08 -1.78 6.57
N LEU A 121 -8.58 -0.85 7.38
CA LEU A 121 -9.25 -0.42 8.60
C LEU A 121 -10.68 0.07 8.32
N VAL A 122 -10.86 0.91 7.30
CA VAL A 122 -12.18 1.40 6.90
C VAL A 122 -13.05 0.25 6.39
N LEU A 123 -12.50 -0.68 5.62
CA LEU A 123 -13.23 -1.88 5.16
C LEU A 123 -13.68 -2.75 6.34
N ILE A 124 -12.84 -2.95 7.35
CA ILE A 124 -13.18 -3.69 8.57
C ILE A 124 -14.34 -3.02 9.30
N PHE A 125 -14.32 -1.69 9.44
CA PHE A 125 -15.45 -0.94 9.97
C PHE A 125 -16.72 -1.19 9.15
N LEU A 126 -16.64 -1.10 7.82
CA LEU A 126 -17.79 -1.27 6.92
C LEU A 126 -18.36 -2.69 7.01
N ILE A 127 -17.50 -3.72 7.06
CA ILE A 127 -17.89 -5.12 7.20
C ILE A 127 -18.56 -5.35 8.57
N GLY A 128 -17.92 -4.92 9.66
CA GLY A 128 -18.48 -5.08 11.01
C GLY A 128 -19.82 -4.34 11.18
N ASN A 129 -19.94 -3.17 10.55
CA ASN A 129 -21.19 -2.42 10.49
C ASN A 129 -22.27 -3.14 9.64
N ASN A 130 -21.87 -3.79 8.54
CA ASN A 130 -22.80 -4.47 7.64
C ASN A 130 -23.31 -5.81 8.20
N ILE A 131 -22.46 -6.58 8.89
CA ILE A 131 -22.83 -7.88 9.47
C ILE A 131 -23.60 -7.69 10.78
N TYR A 132 -23.14 -6.77 11.63
CA TYR A 132 -23.71 -6.56 12.95
C TYR A 132 -24.33 -5.17 13.10
N LYS A 133 -23.62 -4.25 13.74
CA LYS A 133 -24.06 -2.89 14.05
C LYS A 133 -22.84 -1.98 14.06
N LYS A 134 -23.05 -0.70 13.80
CA LYS A 134 -22.01 0.35 13.82
C LYS A 134 -21.05 0.27 15.01
N ARG A 135 -21.57 0.03 16.23
CA ARG A 135 -20.75 -0.07 17.45
C ARG A 135 -19.70 -1.17 17.36
N LEU A 136 -20.07 -2.35 16.86
CA LEU A 136 -19.13 -3.46 16.69
C LEU A 136 -18.16 -3.20 15.55
N GLY A 137 -18.59 -2.52 14.48
CA GLY A 137 -17.68 -2.03 13.44
C GLY A 137 -16.63 -1.06 13.97
N LEU A 138 -17.01 -0.12 14.85
CA LEU A 138 -16.08 0.83 15.48
C LEU A 138 -15.10 0.14 16.42
N ILE A 139 -15.56 -0.81 17.23
CA ILE A 139 -14.70 -1.60 18.12
C ILE A 139 -13.70 -2.44 17.30
N ALA A 140 -14.16 -3.10 16.23
CA ALA A 140 -13.29 -3.89 15.35
C ALA A 140 -12.21 -3.01 14.69
N ALA A 141 -12.60 -1.83 14.19
CA ALA A 141 -11.66 -0.88 13.61
C ALA A 141 -10.66 -0.35 14.64
N LEU A 142 -11.09 -0.10 15.88
CA LEU A 142 -10.20 0.32 16.97
C LEU A 142 -9.16 -0.77 17.29
N PHE A 143 -9.56 -2.04 17.36
CA PHE A 143 -8.62 -3.13 17.60
C PHE A 143 -7.66 -3.38 16.43
N TYR A 144 -8.04 -3.04 15.20
CA TYR A 144 -7.14 -3.09 14.04
C TYR A 144 -6.20 -1.87 13.95
N ALA A 145 -6.58 -0.76 14.58
CA ALA A 145 -5.85 0.50 14.45
C ALA A 145 -4.46 0.48 15.11
N VAL A 146 -4.30 -0.35 16.14
CA VAL A 146 -3.09 -0.50 16.98
C VAL A 146 -2.46 -1.85 16.67
#